data_AF-A0A3B3SMW0-F1
#
_entry.id   AF-A0A3B3SMW0-F1
#
_cell.length_a   1.000
_cell.length_b   1.000
_cell.length_c   1.000
_cell.angle_alpha   90.00
_cell.angle_beta   90.00
_cell.angle_gamma   90.00
#
_symmetry.space_group_name_H-M   'P 1'
#
loop_
_entity.id
_entity.type
_entity.pdbx_description
1 polymer ?
#
loop_
_entity_poly.entity_id
_entity_poly.type
_entity_poly.pdbx_seq_one_letter_code
_entity_poly.pdbx_strand_id
1 'polypeptide(L)'
;MLQKISKKEGMPQDLRLFFEHHFMSYQEYTNSLFNNYTLDNQTVIHPRLAIVSYVNTYHDVMEEYEPIYFAVALLPCARLWAYLGQNLNITQNNAYYSFKNDNKGYDPSKSFKPLLDEYQSKIDEKQANLIFRKQMENEKSFFKSSMP
;
A
#
# COMPACT_ATOMS: atom_id res chain seq x y z
N MET A 1 -7.07 6.45 7.10
CA MET A 1 -7.38 6.82 5.70
C MET A 1 -8.39 5.87 5.07
N LEU A 2 -8.09 4.58 4.87
CA LEU A 2 -8.99 3.61 4.20
C LEU A 2 -10.43 3.56 4.78
N GLN A 3 -10.57 3.50 6.10
CA GLN A 3 -11.89 3.54 6.74
C GLN A 3 -12.63 4.88 6.55
N LYS A 4 -11.89 6.00 6.45
CA LYS A 4 -12.46 7.34 6.25
C LYS A 4 -12.96 7.46 4.82
N ILE A 5 -12.14 7.09 3.84
CA ILE A 5 -12.50 7.17 2.42
C ILE A 5 -13.66 6.24 2.10
N SER A 6 -13.70 5.01 2.62
CA SER A 6 -14.82 4.08 2.35
C SER A 6 -16.18 4.59 2.83
N LYS A 7 -16.20 5.48 3.84
CA LYS A 7 -17.41 6.08 4.40
C LYS A 7 -17.77 7.44 3.79
N LYS A 8 -17.05 7.92 2.78
CA LYS A 8 -17.35 9.20 2.11
C LYS A 8 -18.74 9.14 1.45
N GLU A 9 -19.53 10.19 1.63
CA GLU A 9 -20.85 10.29 0.99
C GLU A 9 -20.72 10.21 -0.54
N GLY A 10 -21.63 9.49 -1.18
CA GLY A 10 -21.60 9.28 -2.64
C GLY A 10 -20.54 8.28 -3.14
N MET A 11 -19.82 7.57 -2.26
CA MET A 11 -18.84 6.57 -2.67
C MET A 11 -19.47 5.43 -3.48
N PRO A 12 -18.99 5.14 -4.70
CA PRO A 12 -19.41 3.97 -5.47
C PRO A 12 -19.21 2.67 -4.68
N GLN A 13 -20.13 1.72 -4.83
CA GLN A 13 -20.17 0.51 -4.00
C GLN A 13 -18.91 -0.36 -4.15
N ASP A 14 -18.40 -0.51 -5.37
CA ASP A 14 -17.19 -1.25 -5.68
C ASP A 14 -15.94 -0.64 -5.02
N LEU A 15 -15.77 0.68 -5.10
CA LEU A 15 -14.70 1.41 -4.42
C LEU A 15 -14.82 1.31 -2.89
N ARG A 16 -16.03 1.43 -2.35
CA ARG A 16 -16.29 1.24 -0.92
C ARG A 16 -15.84 -0.14 -0.46
N LEU A 17 -16.32 -1.19 -1.14
CA LEU A 17 -15.96 -2.58 -0.81
C LEU A 17 -14.46 -2.83 -0.93
N PHE A 18 -13.83 -2.27 -1.97
CA PHE A 18 -12.38 -2.35 -2.15
C PHE A 18 -11.63 -1.73 -0.96
N PHE A 19 -11.99 -0.51 -0.54
CA PHE A 19 -11.33 0.17 0.58
C PHE A 19 -11.63 -0.47 1.94
N GLU A 20 -12.84 -0.98 2.15
CA GLU A 20 -13.20 -1.73 3.37
C GLU A 20 -12.38 -3.01 3.50
N HIS A 21 -12.26 -3.77 2.40
CA HIS A 21 -11.46 -4.98 2.39
C HIS A 21 -9.98 -4.70 2.70
N HIS A 22 -9.39 -3.67 2.09
CA HIS A 22 -8.01 -3.27 2.38
C HIS A 22 -7.85 -2.76 3.81
N PHE A 23 -8.84 -2.03 4.35
CA PHE A 23 -8.81 -1.60 5.74
C PHE A 23 -8.78 -2.79 6.70
N MET A 24 -9.66 -3.78 6.50
CA MET A 24 -9.70 -4.98 7.33
C MET A 24 -8.39 -5.76 7.25
N SER A 25 -7.87 -5.99 6.04
CA SER A 25 -6.58 -6.67 5.84
C SER A 25 -5.43 -5.95 6.55
N TYR A 26 -5.38 -4.61 6.47
CA TYR A 26 -4.32 -3.82 7.13
C TYR A 26 -4.48 -3.84 8.65
N GLN A 27 -5.70 -3.86 9.16
CA GLN A 27 -5.98 -3.97 10.58
C GLN A 27 -5.54 -5.33 11.13
N GLU A 28 -5.87 -6.42 10.44
CA GLU A 28 -5.44 -7.78 10.79
C GLU A 28 -3.91 -7.89 10.79
N TYR A 29 -3.27 -7.39 9.73
CA TYR A 29 -1.81 -7.38 9.63
C TYR A 29 -1.16 -6.57 10.77
N THR A 30 -1.68 -5.37 11.04
CA THR A 30 -1.20 -4.52 12.13
C THR A 30 -1.32 -5.23 13.48
N ASN A 31 -2.47 -5.85 13.78
CA ASN A 31 -2.67 -6.61 15.01
C ASN A 31 -1.66 -7.76 15.13
N SER A 32 -1.38 -8.47 14.03
CA SER A 32 -0.36 -9.53 14.04
C SER A 32 1.05 -9.00 14.31
N LEU A 33 1.41 -7.82 13.79
CA LEU A 33 2.69 -7.18 14.08
C LEU A 33 2.82 -6.80 15.56
N PHE A 34 1.79 -6.17 16.14
CA PHE A 34 1.80 -5.81 17.57
C PHE A 34 2.02 -7.04 18.45
N ASN A 35 1.35 -8.15 18.13
CA ASN A 35 1.51 -9.41 18.86
C ASN A 35 2.90 -10.02 18.66
N ASN A 36 3.37 -10.14 17.41
CA ASN A 36 4.63 -10.80 17.08
C ASN A 36 5.87 -10.07 17.61
N TYR A 37 5.82 -8.74 17.65
CA TYR A 37 6.92 -7.90 18.12
C TYR A 37 6.76 -7.42 19.56
N THR A 38 5.70 -7.85 20.26
CA THR A 38 5.39 -7.46 21.65
C THR A 38 5.44 -5.94 21.83
N LEU A 39 4.87 -5.21 20.86
CA LEU A 39 4.79 -3.76 20.94
C LEU A 39 3.58 -3.40 21.82
N ASP A 40 3.77 -2.52 22.80
CA ASP A 40 2.69 -2.15 23.72
C ASP A 40 1.55 -1.41 23.00
N ASN A 41 1.91 -0.40 22.20
CA ASN A 41 1.00 0.39 21.38
C ASN A 41 1.79 1.27 20.40
N GLN A 42 1.10 2.08 19.59
CA GLN A 42 1.72 2.90 18.53
C GLN A 42 2.62 4.03 19.05
N THR A 43 2.52 4.46 20.31
CA THR A 43 3.26 5.62 20.82
C THR A 43 4.76 5.39 20.96
N VAL A 44 5.20 4.12 20.96
CA VAL A 44 6.63 3.77 20.98
C VAL A 44 7.27 3.83 19.59
N ILE A 45 6.48 4.06 18.54
CA ILE A 45 6.95 4.11 17.16
C ILE A 45 7.29 5.57 16.82
N HIS A 46 8.57 5.83 16.55
CA HIS A 46 9.05 7.13 16.08
C HIS A 46 9.29 7.10 14.57
N PRO A 47 8.36 7.63 13.76
CA PRO A 47 8.47 7.55 12.31
C PRO A 47 9.62 8.41 11.78
N ARG A 48 10.43 7.85 10.88
CA ARG A 48 11.45 8.59 10.13
C ARG A 48 10.80 9.49 9.08
N LEU A 49 11.49 10.55 8.65
CA LEU A 49 10.99 11.49 7.64
C LEU A 49 10.52 10.81 6.35
N ALA A 50 11.19 9.73 5.92
CA ALA A 50 10.80 8.99 4.72
C ALA A 50 9.39 8.38 4.84
N ILE A 51 9.07 7.72 5.96
CA ILE A 51 7.73 7.14 6.15
C ILE A 51 6.67 8.23 6.39
N VAL A 52 7.03 9.34 7.04
CA VAL A 52 6.13 10.52 7.17
C VAL A 52 5.77 11.07 5.79
N SER A 53 6.76 11.30 4.92
CA SER A 53 6.53 11.76 3.55
C SER A 53 5.68 10.79 2.74
N TYR A 54 5.90 9.48 2.92
CA TYR A 54 5.13 8.44 2.27
C TYR A 54 3.65 8.50 2.69
N VAL A 55 3.38 8.54 4.00
CA VAL A 55 2.01 8.61 4.54
C VAL A 55 1.32 9.92 4.15
N ASN A 56 2.03 11.06 4.16
CA ASN A 56 1.46 12.34 3.74
C ASN A 56 1.02 12.32 2.27
N THR A 57 1.78 11.66 1.38
CA THR A 57 1.36 11.52 -0.03
C THR A 57 0.01 10.79 -0.16
N TYR A 58 -0.27 9.79 0.69
CA TYR A 58 -1.60 9.16 0.71
C TYR A 58 -2.69 10.13 1.21
N HIS A 59 -2.38 10.96 2.21
CA HIS A 59 -3.30 11.98 2.69
C HIS A 59 -3.65 12.98 1.58
N ASP A 60 -2.65 13.52 0.90
CA ASP A 60 -2.83 14.47 -0.21
C ASP A 60 -3.71 13.84 -1.30
N VAL A 61 -3.44 12.58 -1.68
CA VAL A 61 -4.26 11.87 -2.69
C VAL A 61 -5.71 11.71 -2.24
N MET A 62 -5.94 11.38 -0.97
CA MET A 62 -7.29 11.18 -0.42
C MET A 62 -8.11 12.48 -0.37
N GLU A 63 -7.45 13.62 -0.18
CA GLU A 63 -8.10 14.92 0.04
C GLU A 63 -8.29 15.71 -1.26
N GLU A 64 -7.34 15.61 -2.20
CA GLU A 64 -7.31 16.43 -3.41
C GLU A 64 -7.91 15.76 -4.65
N TYR A 65 -8.07 14.43 -4.64
CA TYR A 65 -8.44 13.66 -5.85
C TYR A 65 -9.70 12.81 -5.66
N GLU A 66 -10.26 12.40 -6.80
CA GLU A 66 -11.34 11.41 -6.82
C GLU A 66 -10.91 10.08 -6.19
N PRO A 67 -11.80 9.34 -5.50
CA PRO A 67 -11.40 8.18 -4.70
C PRO A 67 -10.63 7.10 -5.45
N ILE A 68 -10.89 6.92 -6.75
CA ILE A 68 -10.17 5.96 -7.59
C ILE A 68 -8.65 6.22 -7.61
N TYR A 69 -8.20 7.46 -7.50
CA TYR A 69 -6.77 7.78 -7.43
C TYR A 69 -6.12 7.28 -6.13
N PHE A 70 -6.90 7.08 -5.07
CA PHE A 70 -6.40 6.43 -3.86
C PHE A 70 -6.09 4.95 -4.11
N ALA A 71 -6.89 4.25 -4.93
CA ALA A 71 -6.56 2.90 -5.39
C ALA A 71 -5.29 2.90 -6.25
N VAL A 72 -5.10 3.91 -7.12
CA VAL A 72 -3.84 4.09 -7.88
C VAL A 72 -2.65 4.28 -6.94
N ALA A 73 -2.79 5.08 -5.87
CA ALA A 73 -1.73 5.32 -4.89
C ALA A 73 -1.33 4.08 -4.09
N LEU A 74 -2.26 3.13 -3.86
CA LEU A 74 -2.01 1.87 -3.15
C LEU A 74 -1.34 0.81 -4.05
N LEU A 75 -1.48 0.92 -5.38
CA LEU A 75 -0.97 -0.10 -6.30
C LEU A 75 0.56 -0.30 -6.25
N PRO A 76 1.41 0.75 -6.10
CA PRO A 76 2.85 0.63 -5.96
C PRO A 76 3.31 -0.36 -4.89
N CYS A 77 2.84 -0.24 -3.64
CA CYS A 77 3.27 -1.15 -2.57
C CYS A 77 2.81 -2.58 -2.84
N ALA A 78 1.54 -2.73 -3.24
CA ALA A 78 0.92 -4.00 -3.56
C ALA A 78 1.69 -4.77 -4.65
N ARG A 79 2.17 -4.07 -5.70
CA ARG A 79 2.97 -4.64 -6.78
C ARG A 79 4.44 -4.84 -6.42
N LEU A 80 5.07 -3.86 -5.80
CA LEU A 80 6.51 -3.89 -5.55
C LEU A 80 6.88 -5.00 -4.58
N TRP A 81 6.15 -5.13 -3.48
CA TRP A 81 6.46 -6.15 -2.46
C TRP A 81 6.26 -7.56 -3.01
N ALA A 82 5.16 -7.80 -3.74
CA ALA A 82 4.93 -9.06 -4.46
C ALA A 82 6.05 -9.37 -5.46
N TYR A 83 6.45 -8.38 -6.25
CA TYR A 83 7.54 -8.51 -7.21
C TYR A 83 8.87 -8.86 -6.51
N LEU A 84 9.21 -8.21 -5.40
CA LEU A 84 10.42 -8.52 -4.63
C LEU A 84 10.37 -9.95 -4.07
N GLY A 85 9.24 -10.37 -3.50
CA GLY A 85 9.07 -11.75 -3.01
C GLY A 85 9.26 -12.81 -4.10
N GLN A 86 8.85 -12.52 -5.33
CA GLN A 86 9.04 -13.44 -6.46
C GLN A 86 10.48 -13.41 -7.02
N ASN A 87 11.12 -12.25 -7.04
CA ASN A 87 12.36 -12.03 -7.81
C ASN A 87 13.65 -11.97 -6.97
N LEU A 88 13.56 -11.90 -5.63
CA LEU A 88 14.75 -11.94 -4.78
C LEU A 88 15.51 -13.26 -4.95
N ASN A 89 16.77 -13.18 -5.36
CA ASN A 89 17.64 -14.35 -5.54
C ASN A 89 18.31 -14.75 -4.22
N ILE A 90 17.50 -15.26 -3.28
CA ILE A 90 17.97 -15.80 -2.00
C ILE A 90 17.45 -17.22 -1.79
N THR A 91 18.26 -18.06 -1.14
CA THR A 91 17.96 -19.46 -0.82
C THR A 91 17.36 -19.58 0.58
N GLN A 92 16.81 -20.76 0.92
CA GLN A 92 16.24 -21.06 2.24
C GLN A 92 17.24 -20.91 3.40
N ASN A 93 18.54 -20.99 3.11
CA ASN A 93 19.60 -20.84 4.11
C ASN A 93 19.93 -19.37 4.41
N ASN A 94 19.33 -18.42 3.69
CA ASN A 94 19.53 -16.99 3.92
C ASN A 94 18.67 -16.51 5.11
N ALA A 95 19.25 -15.71 6.00
CA ALA A 95 18.56 -15.17 7.18
C ALA A 95 17.29 -14.36 6.84
N TYR A 96 17.19 -13.82 5.63
CA TYR A 96 16.05 -13.04 5.14
C TYR A 96 15.09 -13.86 4.25
N TYR A 97 15.20 -15.19 4.24
CA TYR A 97 14.32 -16.02 3.41
C TYR A 97 12.83 -15.88 3.78
N SER A 98 12.50 -15.63 5.05
CA SER A 98 11.13 -15.34 5.49
C SER A 98 10.54 -14.15 4.73
N PHE A 99 11.28 -13.04 4.60
CA PHE A 99 10.84 -11.87 3.83
C PHE A 99 10.45 -12.24 2.39
N LYS A 100 11.24 -13.09 1.72
CA LYS A 100 10.89 -13.59 0.38
C LYS A 100 9.61 -14.43 0.41
N ASN A 101 9.54 -15.37 1.35
CA ASN A 101 8.43 -16.31 1.44
C ASN A 101 7.09 -15.63 1.77
N ASP A 102 7.11 -14.62 2.62
CA ASP A 102 5.91 -13.91 3.07
C ASP A 102 5.34 -13.00 1.96
N ASN A 103 6.19 -12.56 1.02
CA ASN A 103 5.80 -11.65 -0.04
C ASN A 103 5.48 -12.31 -1.39
N LYS A 104 5.91 -13.56 -1.64
CA LYS A 104 5.74 -14.21 -2.97
C LYS A 104 4.30 -14.65 -3.30
N GLY A 105 3.38 -14.66 -2.33
CA GLY A 105 2.05 -15.27 -2.45
C GLY A 105 0.91 -14.32 -2.81
N TYR A 106 1.14 -13.01 -2.79
CA TYR A 106 0.11 -12.02 -3.08
C TYR A 106 0.13 -11.63 -4.56
N ASP A 107 -1.04 -11.69 -5.21
CA ASP A 107 -1.24 -11.23 -6.58
C ASP A 107 -2.17 -10.01 -6.59
N PRO A 108 -1.62 -8.78 -6.63
CA PRO A 108 -2.41 -7.56 -6.63
C PRO A 108 -3.28 -7.42 -7.90
N SER A 109 -2.98 -8.13 -8.99
CA SER A 109 -3.76 -8.03 -10.21
C SER A 109 -5.21 -8.50 -10.03
N LYS A 110 -5.46 -9.42 -9.09
CA LYS A 110 -6.80 -9.98 -8.84
C LYS A 110 -7.78 -8.95 -8.28
N SER A 111 -7.32 -8.05 -7.41
CA SER A 111 -8.19 -7.04 -6.78
C SER A 111 -8.11 -5.68 -7.47
N PHE A 112 -6.92 -5.27 -7.94
CA PHE A 112 -6.74 -3.93 -8.52
C PHE A 112 -7.13 -3.87 -9.99
N LYS A 113 -6.84 -4.90 -10.79
CA LYS A 113 -7.05 -4.83 -12.25
C LYS A 113 -8.53 -4.62 -12.61
N PRO A 114 -9.49 -5.43 -12.08
CA PRO A 114 -10.90 -5.25 -12.44
C PRO A 114 -11.41 -3.86 -12.05
N LEU A 115 -10.99 -3.34 -10.90
CA LEU A 115 -11.39 -2.01 -10.43
C LEU A 115 -10.80 -0.90 -11.31
N LEU A 116 -9.51 -0.94 -11.62
CA LEU A 116 -8.87 0.12 -12.41
C LEU A 116 -9.32 0.10 -13.88
N ASP A 117 -9.58 -1.07 -14.45
CA ASP A 117 -10.15 -1.20 -15.79
C ASP A 117 -11.54 -0.54 -15.88
N GLU A 118 -12.42 -0.78 -14.90
CA GLU A 118 -13.78 -0.22 -14.83
C GLU A 118 -13.76 1.33 -14.80
N TYR A 119 -12.76 1.92 -14.16
CA TYR A 119 -12.63 3.37 -14.05
C TYR A 119 -11.70 3.99 -15.09
N GLN A 120 -11.17 3.22 -16.06
CA GLN A 120 -10.17 3.69 -17.01
C GLN A 120 -10.63 4.95 -17.76
N SER A 121 -11.91 5.06 -18.11
CA SER A 121 -12.49 6.22 -18.80
C SER A 121 -12.68 7.46 -17.91
N LYS A 122 -12.61 7.31 -16.59
CA LYS A 122 -12.80 8.36 -15.58
C LYS A 122 -11.48 8.87 -14.98
N ILE A 123 -10.37 8.22 -15.33
CA ILE A 123 -9.04 8.53 -14.83
C ILE A 123 -8.28 9.32 -15.91
N ASP A 124 -7.65 10.43 -15.52
CA ASP A 124 -6.59 11.04 -16.32
C ASP A 124 -5.32 10.20 -16.17
N GLU A 125 -4.88 9.59 -17.26
CA GLU A 125 -3.74 8.67 -17.25
C GLU A 125 -2.44 9.36 -16.82
N LYS A 126 -2.24 10.63 -17.18
CA LYS A 126 -1.03 11.37 -16.80
C LYS A 126 -1.03 11.59 -15.29
N GLN A 127 -2.16 11.99 -14.72
CA GLN A 127 -2.33 12.19 -13.29
C GLN A 127 -2.14 10.88 -12.52
N ALA A 128 -2.76 9.79 -12.96
CA ALA A 128 -2.59 8.48 -12.34
C ALA A 128 -1.12 8.01 -12.38
N ASN A 129 -0.44 8.21 -13.51
CA ASN A 129 0.98 7.88 -13.62
C ASN A 129 1.86 8.73 -12.69
N LEU A 130 1.55 10.01 -12.48
CA LEU A 130 2.27 10.86 -11.53
C LEU A 130 2.10 10.36 -10.09
N ILE A 131 0.86 10.03 -9.69
CA ILE A 131 0.57 9.49 -8.36
C ILE A 131 1.27 8.14 -8.14
N PHE A 132 1.16 7.23 -9.11
CA PHE A 132 1.82 5.93 -9.06
C PHE A 132 3.34 6.07 -8.90
N ARG A 133 3.98 6.91 -9.73
CA ARG A 133 5.44 7.14 -9.67
C ARG A 133 5.87 7.81 -8.38
N LYS A 134 5.09 8.77 -7.87
CA LYS A 134 5.38 9.43 -6.60
C LYS A 134 5.43 8.42 -5.46
N GLN A 135 4.47 7.49 -5.42
CA GLN A 135 4.45 6.43 -4.42
C GLN A 135 5.55 5.38 -4.61
N MET A 136 5.95 5.07 -5.86
CA MET A 136 7.16 4.25 -6.12
C MET A 136 8.45 4.93 -5.62
N GLU A 137 8.59 6.25 -5.78
CA GLU A 137 9.74 6.99 -5.22
C GLU A 137 9.71 7.05 -3.69
N ASN A 138 8.51 7.08 -3.08
CA ASN A 138 8.36 6.97 -1.64
C ASN A 138 8.79 5.58 -1.13
N GLU A 139 8.43 4.50 -1.82
CA GLU A 139 8.91 3.13 -1.53
C GLU A 139 10.44 3.04 -1.58
N LYS A 140 11.05 3.57 -2.64
CA LYS A 140 12.50 3.65 -2.77
C LYS A 140 13.14 4.45 -1.64
N SER A 141 12.54 5.59 -1.27
CA SER A 141 13.01 6.44 -0.17
C SER A 141 12.88 5.73 1.18
N PHE A 142 11.80 4.97 1.38
CA PHE A 142 11.59 4.14 2.55
C PHE A 142 12.69 3.08 2.68
N PHE A 143 12.92 2.26 1.64
CA PHE A 143 14.03 1.30 1.62
C PHE A 143 15.40 1.95 1.81
N LYS A 144 15.63 3.13 1.22
CA LYS A 144 16.90 3.85 1.39
C LYS A 144 17.11 4.31 2.83
N SER A 145 16.05 4.71 3.52
CA SER A 145 16.12 5.23 4.88
C SER A 145 16.38 4.17 5.96
N SER A 146 16.26 2.88 5.61
CA SER A 146 16.57 1.76 6.48
C SER A 146 17.98 1.19 6.26
N MET A 147 18.71 1.68 5.26
CA MET A 147 20.12 1.33 5.07
C MET A 147 21.02 2.11 6.04
N PRO A 148 22.17 1.52 6.44
CA PRO A 148 23.18 2.20 7.27
C PRO A 148 23.71 3.50 6.66
#